data_AF-A0A2Z4Y407-F1
#
_entry.id   AF-A0A2Z4Y407-F1
#
_cell.length_a   1.000
_cell.length_b   1.000
_cell.length_c   1.000
_cell.angle_alpha   90.00
_cell.angle_beta   90.00
_cell.angle_gamma   90.00
#
_symmetry.space_group_name_H-M   'P 1'
#
loop_
_entity.id
_entity.type
_entity.pdbx_description
1 polymer ?
#
loop_
_entity_poly.entity_id
_entity_poly.type
_entity_poly.pdbx_seq_one_letter_code
_entity_poly.pdbx_strand_id
1 'polypeptide(L)'
;MGGLSRPEKSVYLAGAIERAPDGGATWRSRVQALLTQLGFSVFNPCIEEFEVLDAEEKKHFRQWKTENPERFQKAIRKILDRDLHHLMHHTALIVCYFDRYAMEGAGTAGELTLAYWAGIPVYLVLGIPRADVPSWILGCATRIFEDFTSLEEAFREHCRNGQVSAMVAGGGHGL
;
A
#
# COMPACT_ATOMS: atom_id res chain seq x y z
N MET A 1 5.67 24.83 3.23
CA MET A 1 6.23 23.47 3.38
C MET A 1 7.03 23.17 2.13
N GLY A 2 8.34 22.95 2.23
CA GLY A 2 9.14 22.55 1.07
C GLY A 2 8.68 21.17 0.61
N GLY A 3 8.15 21.07 -0.61
CA GLY A 3 7.66 19.80 -1.15
C GLY A 3 8.80 18.78 -1.19
N LEU A 4 8.62 17.64 -0.53
CA LEU A 4 9.50 16.51 -0.78
C LEU A 4 9.44 16.18 -2.27
N SER A 5 10.59 16.18 -2.93
CA SER A 5 10.72 15.66 -4.29
C SER A 5 10.48 14.15 -4.22
N ARG A 6 9.30 13.70 -4.68
CA ARG A 6 8.92 12.28 -4.71
C ARG A 6 9.35 11.66 -6.05
N PRO A 7 9.71 10.37 -6.09
CA PRO A 7 10.09 9.72 -7.34
C PRO A 7 8.86 9.58 -8.26
N GLU A 8 8.90 10.10 -9.48
CA GLU A 8 7.72 10.17 -10.38
C GLU A 8 7.02 8.83 -10.67
N LYS A 9 7.74 7.70 -10.57
CA LYS A 9 7.23 6.36 -10.90
C LYS A 9 7.46 5.35 -9.78
N SER A 10 7.03 5.67 -8.56
CA SER A 10 7.14 4.79 -7.40
C SER A 10 5.77 4.46 -6.80
N VAL A 11 5.46 3.17 -6.68
CA VAL A 11 4.16 2.68 -6.20
C VAL A 11 4.32 1.80 -4.97
N TYR A 12 3.53 2.06 -3.93
CA TYR A 12 3.42 1.21 -2.75
C TYR A 12 2.14 0.34 -2.83
N LEU A 13 2.24 -0.95 -2.55
CA LEU A 13 1.11 -1.89 -2.58
C LEU A 13 0.51 -2.15 -1.18
N ALA A 14 -0.54 -1.42 -0.85
CA ALA A 14 -1.26 -1.53 0.42
C ALA A 14 -2.39 -2.58 0.36
N GLY A 15 -2.68 -3.22 1.50
CA GLY A 15 -3.77 -4.19 1.63
C GLY A 15 -3.45 -5.30 2.63
N ALA A 16 -4.39 -6.20 2.87
CA ALA A 16 -4.23 -7.26 3.86
C ALA A 16 -3.01 -8.16 3.60
N ILE A 17 -2.32 -8.52 4.70
CA ILE A 17 -1.27 -9.55 4.74
C ILE A 17 -1.60 -10.54 5.85
N GLU A 18 -1.70 -10.09 7.11
CA GLU A 18 -1.88 -10.98 8.28
C GLU A 18 -3.10 -11.89 8.18
N ARG A 19 -4.21 -11.38 7.63
CA ARG A 19 -5.52 -12.05 7.53
C ARG A 19 -5.85 -12.58 6.14
N ALA A 20 -5.04 -12.23 5.14
CA ALA A 20 -5.29 -12.65 3.75
C ALA A 20 -4.99 -14.16 3.59
N PRO A 21 -5.84 -14.94 2.89
CA PRO A 21 -5.67 -16.40 2.75
C PRO A 21 -4.34 -16.83 2.13
N ASP A 22 -3.80 -16.02 1.21
CA ASP A 22 -2.53 -16.22 0.52
C ASP A 22 -1.47 -15.20 0.95
N GLY A 23 -1.66 -14.54 2.10
CA GLY A 23 -0.82 -13.41 2.53
C GLY A 23 -0.96 -12.15 1.66
N GLY A 24 -1.95 -12.12 0.75
CA GLY A 24 -2.14 -11.05 -0.22
C GLY A 24 -1.10 -11.08 -1.33
N ALA A 25 -0.49 -12.24 -1.60
CA ALA A 25 0.57 -12.41 -2.58
C ALA A 25 0.05 -12.33 -4.02
N THR A 26 -1.05 -13.02 -4.34
CA THR A 26 -1.50 -13.23 -5.72
C THR A 26 -1.80 -11.92 -6.45
N TRP A 27 -2.60 -11.04 -5.84
CA TRP A 27 -2.96 -9.77 -6.47
C TRP A 27 -1.75 -8.83 -6.56
N ARG A 28 -0.87 -8.83 -5.55
CA ARG A 28 0.34 -8.01 -5.55
C ARG A 28 1.27 -8.45 -6.67
N SER A 29 1.47 -9.75 -6.88
CA SER A 29 2.28 -10.26 -8.00
C SER A 29 1.70 -9.84 -9.36
N ARG A 30 0.37 -9.91 -9.54
CA ARG A 30 -0.31 -9.45 -10.76
C ARG A 30 -0.07 -7.96 -11.01
N VAL A 31 -0.35 -7.11 -10.03
CA VAL A 31 -0.22 -5.65 -10.15
C VAL A 31 1.25 -5.24 -10.31
N GLN A 32 2.16 -5.83 -9.53
CA GLN A 32 3.59 -5.58 -9.63
C GLN A 32 4.14 -5.91 -11.03
N ALA A 33 3.75 -7.05 -11.61
CA ALA A 33 4.18 -7.43 -12.95
C ALA A 33 3.79 -6.38 -14.00
N LEU A 34 2.55 -5.88 -13.96
CA LEU A 34 2.10 -4.82 -14.84
C LEU A 34 2.88 -3.51 -14.61
N LEU A 35 2.96 -3.05 -13.37
CA LEU A 35 3.58 -1.77 -13.04
C LEU A 35 5.06 -1.74 -13.44
N THR A 36 5.78 -2.83 -13.20
CA THR A 36 7.18 -2.97 -13.66
C THR A 36 7.28 -2.93 -15.18
N GLN A 37 6.37 -3.58 -15.92
CA GLN A 37 6.33 -3.49 -17.40
C GLN A 37 6.09 -2.06 -17.90
N LEU A 38 5.33 -1.26 -17.15
CA LEU A 38 5.08 0.17 -17.44
C LEU A 38 6.20 1.11 -16.93
N GLY A 39 7.26 0.53 -16.33
CA GLY A 39 8.44 1.26 -15.86
C GLY A 39 8.28 1.92 -14.49
N PHE A 40 7.39 1.40 -13.64
CA PHE A 40 7.29 1.81 -12.24
C PHE A 40 8.20 0.96 -11.35
N SER A 41 8.78 1.59 -10.34
CA SER A 41 9.33 0.89 -9.17
C SER A 41 8.17 0.58 -8.22
N VAL A 42 8.17 -0.62 -7.65
CA VAL A 42 7.08 -1.13 -6.81
C VAL A 42 7.64 -1.59 -5.48
N PHE A 43 7.10 -1.05 -4.40
CA PHE A 43 7.31 -1.58 -3.05
C PHE A 43 6.18 -2.53 -2.67
N ASN A 44 6.55 -3.77 -2.37
CA ASN A 44 5.62 -4.84 -2.02
C ASN A 44 5.89 -5.31 -0.58
N PRO A 45 5.10 -4.83 0.40
CA PRO A 45 5.34 -5.15 1.81
C PRO A 45 5.33 -6.66 2.10
N CYS A 46 4.58 -7.47 1.34
CA CYS A 46 4.54 -8.92 1.52
C CYS A 46 5.90 -9.62 1.28
N ILE A 47 6.78 -9.02 0.48
CA ILE A 47 8.12 -9.54 0.19
C ILE A 47 9.14 -8.82 1.08
N GLU A 48 8.99 -7.51 1.19
CA GLU A 48 9.98 -6.59 1.76
C GLU A 48 9.96 -6.55 3.31
N GLU A 49 8.80 -6.79 3.95
CA GLU A 49 8.64 -6.61 5.40
C GLU A 49 9.55 -7.54 6.22
N PHE A 50 9.74 -8.78 5.76
CA PHE A 50 10.57 -9.72 6.49
C PHE A 50 12.06 -9.45 6.28
N GLU A 51 12.48 -8.67 5.29
CA GLU A 51 13.90 -8.46 5.03
C GLU A 51 14.63 -7.71 6.16
N VAL A 52 13.92 -6.90 6.96
CA VAL A 52 14.50 -6.20 8.12
C VAL A 52 14.64 -7.07 9.36
N LEU A 53 13.99 -8.23 9.35
CA LEU A 53 14.05 -9.17 10.46
C LEU A 53 15.24 -10.11 10.30
N ASP A 54 15.93 -10.37 11.41
CA ASP A 54 16.96 -11.40 11.45
C ASP A 54 16.36 -12.82 11.40
N ALA A 55 17.22 -13.84 11.35
CA ALA A 55 16.79 -15.22 11.21
C ALA A 55 15.97 -15.73 12.42
N GLU A 56 16.27 -15.27 13.64
CA GLU A 56 15.53 -15.65 14.84
C GLU A 56 14.16 -14.98 14.84
N GLU A 57 14.14 -13.67 14.56
CA GLU A 57 12.93 -12.87 14.45
C GLU A 57 11.97 -13.48 13.41
N LYS A 58 12.44 -13.76 12.19
CA LYS A 58 11.62 -14.42 11.14
C LYS A 58 10.99 -15.72 11.62
N LYS A 59 11.78 -16.56 12.28
CA LYS A 59 11.36 -17.89 12.72
C LYS A 59 10.27 -17.82 13.80
N HIS A 60 10.37 -16.87 14.71
CA HIS A 60 9.53 -16.82 15.91
C HIS A 60 8.49 -15.68 15.90
N PHE A 61 8.50 -14.81 14.88
CA PHE A 61 7.73 -13.56 14.83
C PHE A 61 6.28 -13.73 15.29
N ARG A 62 5.53 -14.66 14.68
CA ARG A 62 4.11 -14.85 15.02
C ARG A 62 3.90 -15.50 16.40
N GLN A 63 4.80 -16.37 16.83
CA GLN A 63 4.74 -17.01 18.16
C GLN A 63 4.97 -15.99 19.28
N TRP A 64 5.91 -15.07 19.08
CA TRP A 64 6.22 -14.03 20.07
C TRP A 64 5.05 -13.10 20.37
N LYS A 65 4.07 -12.96 19.46
CA LYS A 65 2.86 -12.18 19.72
C LYS A 65 2.15 -12.61 21.01
N THR A 66 2.20 -13.90 21.36
CA THR A 66 1.66 -14.45 22.60
C THR A 66 2.73 -14.80 23.63
N GLU A 67 3.85 -15.39 23.18
CA GLU A 67 4.85 -15.97 24.09
C GLU A 67 5.89 -14.95 24.59
N ASN A 68 6.17 -13.91 23.81
CA ASN A 68 7.12 -12.87 24.18
C ASN A 68 6.75 -11.50 23.57
N PRO A 69 5.72 -10.82 24.13
CA PRO A 69 5.17 -9.60 23.55
C PRO A 69 6.19 -8.47 23.40
N GLU A 70 7.19 -8.39 24.29
CA GLU A 70 8.24 -7.38 24.19
C GLU A 70 9.13 -7.58 22.96
N ARG A 71 9.53 -8.83 22.68
CA ARG A 71 10.29 -9.15 21.45
C ARG A 71 9.43 -8.96 20.21
N PHE A 72 8.16 -9.34 20.26
CA PHE A 72 7.23 -9.08 19.17
C PHE A 72 7.11 -7.58 18.87
N GLN A 73 6.94 -6.75 19.90
CA GLN A 73 6.86 -5.29 19.74
C GLN A 73 8.14 -4.69 19.13
N LYS A 74 9.32 -5.20 19.51
CA LYS A 74 10.59 -4.75 18.91
C LYS A 74 10.68 -5.14 17.43
N ALA A 75 10.31 -6.37 17.08
CA ALA A 75 10.33 -6.85 15.70
C ALA A 75 9.31 -6.12 14.82
N ILE A 76 8.04 -5.98 15.25
CA ILE A 76 7.02 -5.28 14.46
C ILE A 76 7.35 -3.80 14.28
N ARG A 77 8.01 -3.14 15.25
CA ARG A 77 8.46 -1.75 15.08
C ARG A 77 9.46 -1.61 13.93
N LYS A 78 10.37 -2.58 13.72
CA LYS A 78 11.28 -2.55 12.55
C LYS A 78 10.52 -2.58 11.24
N ILE A 79 9.46 -3.40 11.15
CA ILE A 79 8.60 -3.48 9.97
C ILE A 79 7.86 -2.15 9.77
N LEU A 80 7.21 -1.65 10.83
CA LEU A 80 6.50 -0.36 10.78
C LEU A 80 7.42 0.79 10.34
N ASP A 81 8.63 0.86 10.89
CA ASP A 81 9.60 1.89 10.54
C ASP A 81 10.01 1.78 9.06
N ARG A 82 10.29 0.57 8.54
CA ARG A 82 10.63 0.36 7.11
C ARG A 82 9.47 0.81 6.21
N ASP A 83 8.27 0.32 6.48
CA ASP A 83 7.12 0.50 5.62
C ASP A 83 6.66 1.96 5.60
N LEU A 84 6.55 2.59 6.78
CA LEU A 84 6.16 3.99 6.88
C LEU A 84 7.24 4.91 6.31
N HIS A 85 8.52 4.61 6.50
CA HIS A 85 9.60 5.38 5.88
C HIS A 85 9.52 5.30 4.35
N HIS A 86 9.30 4.10 3.79
CA HIS A 86 9.17 3.92 2.35
C HIS A 86 7.93 4.61 1.78
N LEU A 87 6.78 4.46 2.44
CA LEU A 87 5.55 5.14 2.08
C LEU A 87 5.73 6.66 2.07
N MET A 88 6.39 7.21 3.08
CA MET A 88 6.50 8.67 3.24
C MET A 88 7.54 9.31 2.30
N HIS A 89 8.65 8.64 2.06
CA HIS A 89 9.81 9.25 1.39
C HIS A 89 10.08 8.70 -0.01
N HIS A 90 9.58 7.52 -0.33
CA HIS A 90 9.92 6.80 -1.57
C HIS A 90 8.72 6.40 -2.40
N THR A 91 7.53 6.91 -2.06
CA THR A 91 6.28 6.58 -2.75
C THR A 91 5.65 7.83 -3.35
N ALA A 92 5.25 7.74 -4.62
CA ALA A 92 4.49 8.77 -5.31
C ALA A 92 3.01 8.40 -5.48
N LEU A 93 2.66 7.12 -5.37
CA LEU A 93 1.29 6.63 -5.48
C LEU A 93 1.10 5.38 -4.63
N ILE A 94 -0.07 5.23 -4.00
CA ILE A 94 -0.48 3.97 -3.37
C ILE A 94 -1.49 3.28 -4.26
N VAL A 95 -1.30 1.97 -4.50
CA VAL A 95 -2.37 1.08 -4.97
C VAL A 95 -2.79 0.22 -3.78
N CYS A 96 -4.05 0.32 -3.41
CA CYS A 96 -4.61 -0.42 -2.28
C CYS A 96 -5.69 -1.38 -2.75
N TYR A 97 -5.56 -2.66 -2.42
CA TYR A 97 -6.68 -3.61 -2.53
C TYR A 97 -7.39 -3.72 -1.18
N PHE A 98 -8.67 -3.33 -1.16
CA PHE A 98 -9.45 -3.24 0.06
C PHE A 98 -10.61 -4.24 0.03
N ASP A 99 -10.41 -5.37 0.68
CA ASP A 99 -11.38 -6.45 0.83
C ASP A 99 -11.78 -6.67 2.29
N ARG A 100 -12.56 -7.71 2.56
CA ARG A 100 -12.97 -8.07 3.94
C ARG A 100 -11.79 -8.31 4.88
N TYR A 101 -10.65 -8.77 4.39
CA TYR A 101 -9.48 -9.05 5.21
C TYR A 101 -8.74 -7.75 5.56
N ALA A 102 -8.74 -6.77 4.65
CA ALA A 102 -8.21 -5.44 4.92
C ALA A 102 -9.04 -4.70 5.96
N MET A 103 -10.37 -4.91 5.98
CA MET A 103 -11.25 -4.36 7.03
C MET A 103 -10.92 -4.85 8.45
N GLU A 104 -10.41 -6.07 8.58
CA GLU A 104 -10.04 -6.64 9.87
C GLU A 104 -8.67 -6.16 10.38
N GLY A 105 -7.88 -5.49 9.52
CA GLY A 105 -6.52 -5.07 9.82
C GLY A 105 -6.41 -3.57 10.13
N ALA A 106 -5.58 -3.21 11.10
CA ALA A 106 -5.29 -1.80 11.41
C ALA A 106 -4.24 -1.18 10.45
N GLY A 107 -3.35 -1.99 9.87
CA GLY A 107 -2.21 -1.52 9.07
C GLY A 107 -2.63 -0.71 7.84
N THR A 108 -3.45 -1.31 6.97
CA THR A 108 -3.91 -0.66 5.74
C THR A 108 -4.66 0.65 6.03
N ALA A 109 -5.53 0.69 7.05
CA ALA A 109 -6.21 1.94 7.42
C ALA A 109 -5.23 3.04 7.87
N GLY A 110 -4.19 2.67 8.63
CA GLY A 110 -3.12 3.58 9.04
C GLY A 110 -2.31 4.12 7.86
N GLU A 111 -1.89 3.24 6.94
CA GLU A 111 -1.19 3.60 5.71
C GLU A 111 -1.98 4.62 4.87
N LEU A 112 -3.27 4.35 4.63
CA LEU A 112 -4.12 5.21 3.81
C LEU A 112 -4.37 6.57 4.46
N THR A 113 -4.56 6.61 5.79
CA THR A 113 -4.73 7.86 6.53
C THR A 113 -3.47 8.73 6.45
N LEU A 114 -2.30 8.10 6.60
CA LEU A 114 -1.02 8.80 6.50
C LEU A 114 -0.75 9.31 5.08
N ALA A 115 -1.07 8.49 4.08
CA ALA A 115 -0.96 8.86 2.67
C ALA A 115 -1.83 10.07 2.33
N TYR A 116 -3.09 10.05 2.76
CA TYR A 116 -4.02 11.17 2.65
C TYR A 116 -3.45 12.45 3.27
N TRP A 117 -2.98 12.36 4.52
CA TRP A 117 -2.38 13.50 5.24
C TRP A 117 -1.15 14.06 4.53
N ALA A 118 -0.33 13.18 3.93
CA ALA A 118 0.89 13.55 3.23
C ALA A 118 0.66 13.95 1.76
N GLY A 119 -0.60 13.97 1.30
CA GLY A 119 -0.98 14.31 -0.06
C GLY A 119 -0.53 13.30 -1.12
N ILE A 120 -0.37 12.03 -0.73
CA ILE A 120 -0.05 10.93 -1.64
C ILE A 120 -1.35 10.41 -2.24
N PRO A 121 -1.44 10.29 -3.58
CA PRO A 121 -2.62 9.72 -4.19
C PRO A 121 -2.82 8.26 -3.80
N VAL A 122 -4.08 7.88 -3.59
CA VAL A 122 -4.50 6.51 -3.27
C VAL A 122 -5.45 6.01 -4.36
N TYR A 123 -5.04 4.95 -5.05
CA TYR A 123 -5.86 4.22 -6.00
C TYR A 123 -6.41 2.99 -5.29
N LEU A 124 -7.69 3.04 -4.93
CA LEU A 124 -8.37 2.01 -4.16
C LEU A 124 -9.08 1.04 -5.10
N VAL A 125 -8.75 -0.25 -5.01
CA VAL A 125 -9.47 -1.35 -5.68
C VAL A 125 -10.36 -2.03 -4.67
N LEU A 126 -11.66 -2.15 -4.98
CA LEU A 126 -12.64 -2.74 -4.08
C LEU A 126 -12.71 -4.26 -4.22
N GLY A 127 -12.55 -4.96 -3.11
CA GLY A 127 -12.82 -6.41 -2.98
C GLY A 127 -14.14 -6.74 -2.28
N ILE A 128 -14.92 -5.70 -1.96
CA ILE A 128 -16.22 -5.74 -1.29
C ILE A 128 -17.13 -4.65 -1.88
N PRO A 129 -18.46 -4.74 -1.72
CA PRO A 129 -19.36 -3.70 -2.17
C PRO A 129 -18.98 -2.34 -1.57
N ARG A 130 -19.00 -1.28 -2.39
CA ARG A 130 -18.66 0.08 -1.97
C ARG A 130 -19.41 0.55 -0.71
N ALA A 131 -20.67 0.14 -0.56
CA ALA A 131 -21.51 0.48 0.59
C ALA A 131 -20.98 -0.07 1.92
N ASP A 132 -20.18 -1.15 1.87
CA ASP A 132 -19.60 -1.81 3.04
C ASP A 132 -18.21 -1.27 3.39
N VAL A 133 -17.62 -0.45 2.51
CA VAL A 133 -16.30 0.16 2.74
C VAL A 133 -16.44 1.27 3.79
N PRO A 134 -15.62 1.26 4.86
CA PRO A 134 -15.68 2.33 5.86
C PRO A 134 -15.47 3.71 5.23
N SER A 135 -16.30 4.68 5.63
CA SER A 135 -16.26 6.03 5.04
C SER A 135 -14.89 6.70 5.17
N TRP A 136 -14.15 6.40 6.24
CA TRP A 136 -12.77 6.87 6.46
C TRP A 136 -11.82 6.43 5.33
N ILE A 137 -11.96 5.19 4.87
CA ILE A 137 -11.15 4.60 3.79
C ILE A 137 -11.53 5.24 2.45
N LEU A 138 -12.84 5.37 2.19
CA LEU A 138 -13.33 6.07 0.98
C LEU A 138 -12.84 7.51 0.92
N GLY A 139 -12.79 8.22 2.06
CA GLY A 139 -12.28 9.58 2.15
C GLY A 139 -10.79 9.72 1.84
N CYS A 140 -10.00 8.65 2.01
CA CYS A 140 -8.58 8.64 1.67
C CYS A 140 -8.31 8.42 0.18
N ALA A 141 -9.28 7.94 -0.59
CA ALA A 141 -9.09 7.54 -1.98
C ALA A 141 -9.09 8.73 -2.95
N THR A 142 -8.07 8.81 -3.80
CA THR A 142 -8.04 9.73 -4.96
C THR A 142 -8.86 9.17 -6.11
N ARG A 143 -8.77 7.86 -6.34
CA ARG A 143 -9.54 7.13 -7.34
C ARG A 143 -9.98 5.79 -6.77
N ILE A 144 -11.16 5.34 -7.17
CA ILE A 144 -11.75 4.08 -6.75
C ILE A 144 -12.04 3.25 -8.00
N PHE A 145 -11.71 1.96 -7.93
CA PHE A 145 -11.87 0.98 -8.99
C PHE A 145 -12.67 -0.21 -8.46
N GLU A 146 -13.62 -0.71 -9.24
CA GLU A 146 -14.44 -1.86 -8.86
C GLU A 146 -13.70 -3.19 -9.03
N ASP A 147 -12.62 -3.21 -9.81
CA ASP A 147 -11.80 -4.40 -10.05
C ASP A 147 -10.38 -4.04 -10.47
N PHE A 148 -9.51 -5.06 -10.53
CA PHE A 148 -8.14 -4.88 -11.01
C PHE A 148 -8.08 -4.53 -12.49
N THR A 149 -9.01 -5.00 -13.33
CA THR A 149 -8.97 -4.76 -14.78
C THR A 149 -9.11 -3.27 -15.11
N SER A 150 -10.05 -2.57 -14.45
CA SER A 150 -10.25 -1.14 -14.60
C SER A 150 -9.07 -0.31 -14.05
N LEU A 151 -8.45 -0.74 -12.94
CA LEU A 151 -7.18 -0.14 -12.46
C LEU A 151 -6.09 -0.28 -13.53
N GLU A 152 -5.91 -1.49 -14.03
CA GLU A 152 -4.93 -1.88 -15.01
C GLU A 152 -5.05 -1.09 -16.33
N GLU A 153 -6.27 -0.91 -16.82
CA GLU A 153 -6.58 -0.09 -18.00
C GLU A 153 -6.22 1.37 -17.77
N ALA A 154 -6.55 1.91 -16.60
CA ALA A 154 -6.21 3.29 -16.25
C ALA A 154 -4.69 3.53 -16.26
N PHE A 155 -3.87 2.63 -15.72
CA PHE A 155 -2.41 2.75 -15.80
C PHE A 155 -1.90 2.75 -17.25
N ARG A 156 -2.39 1.81 -18.09
CA ARG A 156 -2.00 1.73 -19.50
C ARG A 156 -2.38 2.99 -20.27
N GLU A 157 -3.57 3.54 -20.03
CA GLU A 157 -4.02 4.77 -20.67
C GLU A 157 -3.13 5.97 -20.32
N HIS A 158 -2.84 6.19 -19.03
CA HIS A 158 -1.98 7.30 -18.62
C HIS A 158 -0.57 7.18 -19.17
N CYS A 159 0.00 5.97 -19.22
CA CYS A 159 1.30 5.73 -19.83
C CYS A 159 1.28 6.01 -21.35
N ARG A 160 0.23 5.58 -22.07
CA ARG A 160 0.09 5.85 -23.51
C ARG A 160 -0.03 7.35 -23.81
N ASN A 161 -0.71 8.10 -22.96
CA ASN A 161 -0.93 9.53 -23.14
C ASN A 161 0.23 10.39 -22.62
N GLY A 162 1.28 9.80 -22.03
CA GLY A 162 2.37 10.55 -21.39
C GLY A 162 1.96 11.29 -20.11
N GLN A 163 0.84 10.91 -19.49
CA GLN A 163 0.20 11.60 -18.35
C GLN A 163 0.59 11.00 -16.99
N VAL A 164 1.81 10.46 -16.85
CA VAL A 164 2.30 9.85 -15.60
C VAL A 164 2.29 10.88 -14.46
N SER A 165 2.70 12.11 -14.71
CA SER A 165 2.67 13.18 -13.72
C SER A 165 1.24 13.48 -13.23
N ALA A 166 0.21 13.30 -14.06
CA ALA A 166 -1.18 13.46 -13.66
C ALA A 166 -1.69 12.33 -12.75
N MET A 167 -1.11 11.13 -12.86
CA MET A 167 -1.44 10.01 -11.97
C MET A 167 -1.00 10.25 -10.54
N VAL A 168 0.16 10.90 -10.39
CA VAL A 168 0.79 11.22 -9.11
C VAL A 168 0.43 12.63 -8.60
N ALA A 169 -0.18 13.45 -9.45
CA ALA A 169 -0.71 14.76 -9.09
C ALA A 169 -2.10 14.61 -8.44
N GLY A 170 -2.14 14.39 -7.12
CA GLY A 170 -3.40 14.40 -6.40
C GLY A 170 -3.28 13.98 -4.95
N GLY A 171 -3.67 14.89 -4.05
CA GLY A 171 -3.68 14.69 -2.60
C GLY A 171 -3.44 15.97 -1.82
N GLY A 172 -2.92 17.02 -2.47
CA GLY A 172 -2.81 18.37 -1.89
C GLY A 172 -4.19 18.90 -1.53
N HIS A 173 -4.51 18.89 -0.24
CA HIS A 173 -5.72 19.50 0.28
C HIS A 173 -5.51 21.01 0.23
N GLY A 174 -6.14 21.65 -0.76
CA GLY A 174 -6.39 23.08 -0.71
C GLY A 174 -7.47 23.34 0.34
N LEU A 175 -7.09 23.30 1.61
CA LEU A 175 -7.83 23.88 2.73
C LEU A 175 -6.99 25.01 3.32
#